data_AF-A0A2D5TI48-F1
#
_entry.id   AF-A0A2D5TI48-F1
#
_cell.length_a   1.000
_cell.length_b   1.000
_cell.length_c   1.000
_cell.angle_alpha   90.00
_cell.angle_beta   90.00
_cell.angle_gamma   90.00
#
_symmetry.space_group_name_H-M   'P 1'
#
loop_
_entity.id
_entity.type
_entity.pdbx_description
1 polymer ?
#
loop_
_entity_poly.entity_id
_entity_poly.type
_entity_poly.pdbx_seq_one_letter_code
_entity_poly.pdbx_strand_id
1 'polypeptide(L)'
;MIFRNLALTSLLLLASSVAHSAVQRVEFTLAASGSVTAEGFVTYDDLVVTNGSVVGSGGNCGGPGGPGGPSVDNSIDYQLTFTGGAADGVVFRKSDCSATLAFCDAPDFNRDINFFQCSSGNFTADGTDPNRLRVTSNGNAVTYNVTGSSLPTPAQLGIPTLPLFGLGILVSLLGLFGLRKLRQ
;
A
#
# COMPACT_ATOMS: atom_id res chain seq x y z
N MET A 1 44.50 11.40 -37.44
CA MET A 1 43.17 10.74 -37.54
C MET A 1 42.84 10.06 -36.20
N ILE A 2 42.59 10.83 -35.15
CA ILE A 2 42.35 10.32 -33.78
C ILE A 2 41.25 11.17 -33.14
N PHE A 3 40.01 11.15 -33.63
CA PHE A 3 38.90 11.90 -32.99
C PHE A 3 37.49 11.47 -33.45
N ARG A 4 37.23 10.17 -33.67
CA ARG A 4 35.86 9.71 -34.07
C ARG A 4 35.22 8.60 -33.24
N ASN A 5 35.89 8.07 -32.21
CA ASN A 5 35.37 6.95 -31.41
C ASN A 5 35.05 7.28 -29.94
N LEU A 6 34.95 8.56 -29.58
CA LEU A 6 34.70 8.99 -28.18
C LEU A 6 33.25 9.41 -27.89
N ALA A 7 32.32 9.24 -28.83
CA ALA A 7 30.94 9.72 -28.69
C ALA A 7 29.93 8.64 -28.28
N LEU A 8 30.30 7.34 -28.32
CA LEU A 8 29.36 6.24 -28.06
C LEU A 8 29.43 5.65 -26.65
N THR A 9 30.45 5.98 -25.86
CA THR A 9 30.62 5.47 -24.48
C THR A 9 30.07 6.39 -23.40
N SER A 10 29.72 7.64 -23.73
CA SER A 10 29.21 8.61 -22.75
C SER A 10 27.68 8.67 -22.66
N LEU A 11 26.94 7.95 -23.52
CA LEU A 11 25.47 7.95 -23.50
C LEU A 11 24.85 6.83 -22.64
N LEU A 12 25.67 5.98 -22.00
CA LEU A 12 25.20 4.93 -21.09
C LEU A 12 25.21 5.35 -19.59
N LEU A 13 25.68 6.55 -19.25
CA LEU A 13 25.80 7.00 -17.86
C LEU A 13 24.62 7.85 -17.33
N LEU A 14 23.54 7.99 -18.09
CA LEU A 14 22.40 8.86 -17.72
C LEU A 14 21.09 8.11 -17.40
N ALA A 15 21.13 6.78 -17.23
CA ALA A 15 19.93 6.00 -16.89
C ALA A 15 19.84 5.58 -15.42
N SER A 16 20.60 6.20 -14.51
CA SER A 16 20.49 5.96 -13.06
C SER A 16 19.61 7.00 -12.37
N SER A 17 18.44 7.29 -12.94
CA SER A 17 17.40 8.03 -12.22
C SER A 17 16.11 7.23 -12.23
N VAL A 18 16.06 6.21 -11.38
CA VAL A 18 14.79 5.84 -10.77
C VAL A 18 14.92 6.19 -9.30
N ALA A 19 14.61 7.46 -9.00
CA ALA A 19 14.04 7.81 -7.72
C ALA A 19 12.79 6.94 -7.58
N HIS A 20 12.94 5.78 -6.93
CA HIS A 20 11.79 4.98 -6.58
C HIS A 20 11.10 5.76 -5.47
N SER A 21 9.90 6.30 -5.78
CA SER A 21 8.85 6.32 -4.77
C SER A 21 8.80 4.91 -4.20
N ALA A 22 9.20 4.75 -2.95
CA ALA A 22 9.15 3.47 -2.30
C ALA A 22 7.76 3.41 -1.67
N VAL A 23 6.78 2.93 -2.45
CA VAL A 23 5.52 2.48 -1.85
C VAL A 23 5.91 1.56 -0.71
N GLN A 24 5.58 1.94 0.51
CA GLN A 24 5.85 1.16 1.71
C GLN A 24 4.65 0.28 2.00
N ARG A 25 4.88 -0.81 2.73
CA ARG A 25 3.88 -1.75 3.23
C ARG A 25 4.10 -1.95 4.73
N VAL A 26 3.01 -1.86 5.47
CA VAL A 26 2.94 -2.30 6.87
C VAL A 26 1.83 -3.31 7.04
N GLU A 27 2.15 -4.37 7.77
CA GLU A 27 1.21 -5.40 8.18
C GLU A 27 0.78 -5.16 9.63
N PHE A 28 -0.47 -5.44 9.94
CA PHE A 28 -1.00 -5.28 11.29
C PHE A 28 -1.90 -6.46 11.65
N THR A 29 -1.95 -6.74 12.94
CA THR A 29 -2.84 -7.76 13.51
C THR A 29 -3.84 -7.08 14.43
N LEU A 30 -5.09 -7.54 14.39
CA LEU A 30 -6.11 -7.21 15.37
C LEU A 30 -6.62 -8.47 16.05
N ALA A 31 -7.00 -8.34 17.32
CA ALA A 31 -7.61 -9.40 18.09
C ALA A 31 -8.90 -8.93 18.78
N ALA A 32 -9.86 -9.84 18.83
CA ALA A 32 -11.07 -9.74 19.65
C ALA A 32 -11.07 -10.87 20.71
N SER A 33 -12.13 -10.94 21.51
CA SER A 33 -12.28 -12.04 22.48
C SER A 33 -12.42 -13.40 21.78
N GLY A 34 -11.93 -14.47 22.44
CA GLY A 34 -12.21 -15.84 22.02
C GLY A 34 -11.42 -16.35 20.80
N SER A 35 -10.13 -16.04 20.70
CA SER A 35 -9.24 -16.46 19.58
C SER A 35 -9.64 -15.93 18.20
N VAL A 36 -10.49 -14.91 18.16
CA VAL A 36 -10.91 -14.23 16.93
C VAL A 36 -9.88 -13.17 16.58
N THR A 37 -9.34 -13.23 15.37
CA THR A 37 -8.27 -12.33 14.91
C THR A 37 -8.56 -11.79 13.52
N ALA A 38 -7.84 -10.74 13.15
CA ALA A 38 -7.84 -10.21 11.80
C ALA A 38 -6.42 -9.77 11.45
N GLU A 39 -6.02 -9.97 10.21
CA GLU A 39 -4.72 -9.56 9.71
C GLU A 39 -4.92 -8.72 8.46
N GLY A 40 -4.13 -7.66 8.33
CA GLY A 40 -4.25 -6.76 7.20
C GLY A 40 -2.95 -6.08 6.87
N PHE A 41 -2.99 -5.31 5.79
CA PHE A 41 -1.89 -4.45 5.41
C PHE A 41 -2.40 -3.08 4.96
N VAL A 42 -1.52 -2.09 5.09
CA VAL A 42 -1.63 -0.78 4.45
C VAL A 42 -0.40 -0.61 3.57
N THR A 43 -0.60 -0.15 2.34
CA THR A 43 0.48 0.40 1.52
C THR A 43 0.33 1.90 1.36
N TYR A 44 1.43 2.64 1.37
CA TYR A 44 1.44 4.09 1.20
C TYR A 44 2.68 4.58 0.44
N ASP A 45 2.56 5.67 -0.30
CA ASP A 45 3.72 6.36 -0.91
C ASP A 45 4.43 7.23 0.13
N ASP A 46 5.69 6.91 0.47
CA ASP A 46 6.47 7.63 1.49
C ASP A 46 6.94 9.02 1.05
N LEU A 47 6.83 9.35 -0.24
CA LEU A 47 7.06 10.71 -0.75
C LEU A 47 5.83 11.61 -0.56
N VAL A 48 4.65 11.02 -0.41
CA VAL A 48 3.37 11.73 -0.22
C VAL A 48 2.96 11.73 1.25
N VAL A 49 3.18 10.62 1.95
CA VAL A 49 2.88 10.45 3.37
C VAL A 49 4.17 10.56 4.18
N THR A 50 4.43 11.77 4.68
CA THR A 50 5.60 12.03 5.52
C THR A 50 5.47 11.29 6.86
N ASN A 51 6.59 10.81 7.40
CA ASN A 51 6.63 10.24 8.76
C ASN A 51 6.19 11.30 9.80
N GLY A 52 5.35 10.91 10.76
CA GLY A 52 4.63 11.74 11.72
C GLY A 52 3.43 12.51 11.14
N SER A 53 3.01 12.26 9.90
CA SER A 53 1.86 12.98 9.31
C SER A 53 0.52 12.33 9.67
N VAL A 54 -0.49 13.19 9.81
CA VAL A 54 -1.89 12.79 9.85
C VAL A 54 -2.39 12.58 8.43
N VAL A 55 -2.98 11.42 8.19
CA VAL A 55 -3.51 11.02 6.90
C VAL A 55 -5.00 10.75 7.03
N GLY A 56 -5.80 11.28 6.11
CA GLY A 56 -7.23 10.99 6.06
C GLY A 56 -8.10 12.20 6.37
N SER A 57 -9.26 12.24 5.73
CA SER A 57 -10.21 13.35 5.83
C SER A 57 -11.32 13.13 6.87
N GLY A 58 -11.37 11.97 7.54
CA GLY A 58 -12.58 11.52 8.24
C GLY A 58 -12.44 11.15 9.73
N GLY A 59 -11.24 10.94 10.26
CA GLY A 59 -11.04 10.48 11.63
C GLY A 59 -10.24 11.47 12.43
N ASN A 60 -10.73 11.83 13.61
CA ASN A 60 -9.97 12.68 14.50
C ASN A 60 -8.91 11.88 15.21
N CYS A 61 -7.68 12.32 15.07
CA CYS A 61 -6.53 11.89 15.87
C CYS A 61 -6.56 12.35 17.33
N GLY A 62 -7.76 12.49 17.89
CA GLY A 62 -7.98 13.11 19.20
C GLY A 62 -9.44 13.46 19.56
N GLY A 63 -10.45 12.91 18.87
CA GLY A 63 -11.87 13.16 19.15
C GLY A 63 -12.52 14.31 18.36
N PRO A 64 -13.85 14.46 18.41
CA PRO A 64 -14.66 15.21 17.44
C PRO A 64 -14.24 16.69 17.29
N GLY A 65 -13.69 17.07 16.12
CA GLY A 65 -13.51 18.46 15.68
C GLY A 65 -12.10 18.92 15.25
N GLY A 66 -11.12 18.03 15.17
CA GLY A 66 -9.78 18.34 14.66
C GLY A 66 -9.74 18.57 13.13
N PRO A 67 -8.76 19.36 12.64
CA PRO A 67 -8.59 19.60 11.22
C PRO A 67 -8.16 18.31 10.51
N GLY A 68 -8.94 17.87 9.52
CA GLY A 68 -8.58 16.73 8.68
C GLY A 68 -7.21 16.92 8.04
N GLY A 69 -6.42 15.85 7.95
CA GLY A 69 -5.16 15.85 7.22
C GLY A 69 -5.40 16.04 5.71
N PRO A 70 -4.34 16.33 4.93
CA PRO A 70 -4.46 16.34 3.47
C PRO A 70 -5.04 15.00 2.99
N SER A 71 -6.01 15.06 2.07
CA SER A 71 -6.57 13.86 1.44
C SER A 71 -5.52 13.25 0.52
N VAL A 72 -4.72 12.35 1.09
CA VAL A 72 -3.73 11.52 0.38
C VAL A 72 -4.32 10.14 0.08
N ASP A 73 -5.64 10.07 -0.08
CA ASP A 73 -6.36 8.81 -0.30
C ASP A 73 -5.79 8.03 -1.47
N ASN A 74 -5.48 8.70 -2.58
CA ASN A 74 -4.98 8.06 -3.79
C ASN A 74 -3.58 7.43 -3.64
N SER A 75 -2.81 7.80 -2.61
CA SER A 75 -1.51 7.19 -2.33
C SER A 75 -1.58 6.05 -1.34
N ILE A 76 -2.78 5.63 -0.91
CA ILE A 76 -2.98 4.55 0.07
C ILE A 76 -3.83 3.43 -0.50
N ASP A 77 -3.42 2.20 -0.23
CA ASP A 77 -4.24 1.00 -0.44
C ASP A 77 -4.19 0.10 0.80
N TYR A 78 -5.20 -0.74 1.00
CA TYR A 78 -5.32 -1.57 2.19
C TYR A 78 -6.27 -2.75 2.02
N GLN A 79 -6.03 -3.77 2.86
CA GLN A 79 -6.87 -4.95 2.98
C GLN A 79 -6.87 -5.45 4.42
N LEU A 80 -8.01 -5.96 4.87
CA LEU A 80 -8.17 -6.65 6.15
C LEU A 80 -8.87 -8.00 5.92
N THR A 81 -8.32 -9.07 6.47
CA THR A 81 -8.85 -10.43 6.40
C THR A 81 -9.10 -10.96 7.80
N PHE A 82 -10.31 -11.45 8.05
CA PHE A 82 -10.71 -11.97 9.36
C PHE A 82 -10.55 -13.47 9.44
N THR A 83 -10.08 -13.95 10.59
CA THR A 83 -9.91 -15.37 10.88
C THR A 83 -10.56 -15.73 12.21
N GLY A 84 -11.42 -16.74 12.17
CA GLY A 84 -12.18 -17.24 13.31
C GLY A 84 -13.44 -16.43 13.63
N GLY A 85 -14.28 -17.01 14.47
CA GLY A 85 -15.54 -16.39 14.89
C GLY A 85 -16.55 -16.19 13.75
N ALA A 86 -17.48 -15.25 13.93
CA ALA A 86 -18.59 -15.03 12.99
C ALA A 86 -18.17 -14.29 11.69
N ALA A 87 -16.97 -13.71 11.66
CA ALA A 87 -16.44 -12.98 10.50
C ALA A 87 -15.35 -13.77 9.74
N ASP A 88 -15.18 -15.06 10.03
CA ASP A 88 -14.15 -15.89 9.40
C ASP A 88 -14.24 -15.84 7.87
N GLY A 89 -13.11 -15.56 7.21
CA GLY A 89 -13.01 -15.45 5.74
C GLY A 89 -13.55 -14.14 5.15
N VAL A 90 -14.07 -13.22 5.95
CA VAL A 90 -14.47 -11.89 5.49
C VAL A 90 -13.23 -11.09 5.12
N VAL A 91 -13.32 -10.36 4.00
CA VAL A 91 -12.28 -9.44 3.56
C VAL A 91 -12.91 -8.06 3.35
N PHE A 92 -12.30 -7.03 3.96
CA PHE A 92 -12.52 -5.65 3.57
C PHE A 92 -11.32 -5.17 2.76
N ARG A 93 -11.58 -4.60 1.59
CA ARG A 93 -10.62 -3.89 0.75
C ARG A 93 -10.91 -2.41 0.80
N LYS A 94 -9.98 -1.60 0.29
CA LYS A 94 -10.23 -0.17 0.08
C LYS A 94 -11.54 0.13 -0.68
N SER A 95 -11.85 -0.65 -1.71
CA SER A 95 -13.10 -0.49 -2.50
C SER A 95 -14.38 -0.66 -1.67
N ASP A 96 -14.27 -1.30 -0.52
CA ASP A 96 -15.42 -1.66 0.31
C ASP A 96 -15.76 -0.53 1.30
N CYS A 97 -14.95 0.53 1.37
CA CYS A 97 -15.08 1.61 2.34
C CYS A 97 -15.36 2.95 1.65
N SER A 98 -16.38 3.69 2.11
CA SER A 98 -16.78 4.98 1.53
C SER A 98 -16.06 6.19 2.12
N ALA A 99 -15.32 6.01 3.21
CA ALA A 99 -14.53 7.05 3.85
C ALA A 99 -13.04 6.71 3.82
N THR A 100 -12.21 7.76 3.71
CA THR A 100 -10.75 7.65 3.85
C THR A 100 -10.38 7.06 5.21
N LEU A 101 -9.42 6.14 5.20
CA LEU A 101 -8.64 5.75 6.38
C LEU A 101 -8.17 6.97 7.16
N ALA A 102 -8.11 6.88 8.49
CA ALA A 102 -7.36 7.83 9.30
C ALA A 102 -6.11 7.18 9.89
N PHE A 103 -4.97 7.86 9.72
CA PHE A 103 -3.71 7.61 10.45
C PHE A 103 -3.33 8.85 11.22
N CYS A 104 -2.90 8.68 12.47
CA CYS A 104 -2.63 9.83 13.34
C CYS A 104 -1.17 10.10 13.61
N ASP A 105 -0.29 9.17 13.27
CA ASP A 105 1.15 9.32 13.33
C ASP A 105 1.77 8.34 12.32
N ALA A 106 1.56 8.57 11.01
CA ALA A 106 2.08 7.65 10.00
C ALA A 106 3.61 7.53 10.11
N PRO A 107 4.26 6.36 10.03
CA PRO A 107 3.71 5.03 9.86
C PRO A 107 3.79 4.20 11.15
N ASP A 108 3.68 4.80 12.34
CA ASP A 108 3.60 4.04 13.59
C ASP A 108 2.16 3.53 13.78
N PHE A 109 1.76 2.63 12.89
CA PHE A 109 0.45 1.96 12.82
C PHE A 109 0.03 1.19 14.11
N ASN A 110 0.77 1.37 15.20
CA ASN A 110 0.47 0.94 16.55
C ASN A 110 -0.60 1.80 17.25
N ARG A 111 -0.82 3.04 16.81
CA ARG A 111 -1.57 4.00 17.63
C ARG A 111 -2.85 4.53 17.07
N ASP A 112 -3.08 4.56 15.76
CA ASP A 112 -4.37 4.99 15.20
C ASP A 112 -4.56 4.50 13.75
N ILE A 113 -4.91 3.23 13.53
CA ILE A 113 -5.48 2.80 12.24
C ILE A 113 -6.99 2.71 12.39
N ASN A 114 -7.73 3.54 11.64
CA ASN A 114 -9.18 3.45 11.57
C ASN A 114 -9.69 3.26 10.14
N PHE A 115 -10.53 2.23 9.97
CA PHE A 115 -11.27 1.93 8.75
C PHE A 115 -12.71 2.43 8.90
N PHE A 116 -13.18 3.33 8.06
CA PHE A 116 -14.50 3.93 8.25
C PHE A 116 -15.46 3.54 7.13
N GLN A 117 -16.70 3.24 7.51
CA GLN A 117 -17.81 2.98 6.60
C GLN A 117 -17.52 1.86 5.61
N CYS A 118 -16.91 0.77 6.09
CA CYS A 118 -16.60 -0.40 5.29
C CYS A 118 -17.78 -1.37 5.25
N SER A 119 -18.06 -1.96 4.09
CA SER A 119 -19.15 -2.92 3.90
C SER A 119 -18.76 -4.04 2.93
N SER A 120 -18.96 -5.28 3.34
CA SER A 120 -18.63 -6.48 2.56
C SER A 120 -19.69 -7.55 2.83
N GLY A 121 -20.60 -7.73 1.88
CA GLY A 121 -21.80 -8.56 2.09
C GLY A 121 -22.65 -8.04 3.26
N ASN A 122 -22.93 -8.89 4.24
CA ASN A 122 -23.71 -8.55 5.44
C ASN A 122 -22.85 -7.99 6.59
N PHE A 123 -21.55 -7.80 6.36
CA PHE A 123 -20.63 -7.28 7.36
C PHE A 123 -20.40 -5.80 7.13
N THR A 124 -20.48 -5.03 8.20
CA THR A 124 -20.01 -3.64 8.22
C THR A 124 -18.86 -3.50 9.20
N ALA A 125 -17.93 -2.60 8.91
CA ALA A 125 -16.84 -2.27 9.81
C ALA A 125 -16.63 -0.77 9.91
N ASP A 126 -16.55 -0.30 11.15
CA ASP A 126 -16.35 1.10 11.49
C ASP A 126 -15.29 1.21 12.58
N GLY A 127 -14.30 2.07 12.32
CA GLY A 127 -13.29 2.49 13.26
C GLY A 127 -13.96 3.20 14.43
N THR A 128 -13.51 2.85 15.62
CA THR A 128 -13.93 3.46 16.88
C THR A 128 -12.68 3.95 17.57
N ASP A 129 -12.65 5.25 17.86
CA ASP A 129 -11.46 5.89 18.38
C ASP A 129 -11.20 5.50 19.84
N PRO A 130 -9.93 5.23 20.23
CA PRO A 130 -8.75 4.95 19.39
C PRO A 130 -8.51 3.43 19.18
N ASN A 131 -7.92 3.03 18.04
CA ASN A 131 -7.41 1.67 17.72
C ASN A 131 -8.38 0.50 17.75
N ARG A 132 -9.67 0.76 17.61
CA ARG A 132 -10.67 -0.30 17.71
C ARG A 132 -11.46 -0.38 16.43
N LEU A 133 -11.54 -1.56 15.85
CA LEU A 133 -12.42 -1.81 14.73
C LEU A 133 -13.68 -2.52 15.23
N ARG A 134 -14.83 -1.88 15.06
CA ARG A 134 -16.12 -2.50 15.34
C ARG A 134 -16.63 -3.15 14.06
N VAL A 135 -16.71 -4.48 14.05
CA VAL A 135 -17.32 -5.25 12.97
C VAL A 135 -18.71 -5.69 13.39
N THR A 136 -19.71 -5.38 12.59
CA THR A 136 -21.11 -5.75 12.84
C THR A 136 -21.62 -6.71 11.78
N SER A 137 -22.33 -7.75 12.20
CA SER A 137 -22.98 -8.73 11.32
C SER A 137 -24.30 -9.17 11.93
N ASN A 138 -25.39 -9.07 11.17
CA ASN A 138 -26.74 -9.48 11.59
C ASN A 138 -27.15 -8.92 12.98
N GLY A 139 -26.76 -7.69 13.29
CA GLY A 139 -27.06 -7.02 14.56
C GLY A 139 -26.10 -7.34 15.72
N ASN A 140 -25.17 -8.30 15.56
CA ASN A 140 -24.12 -8.58 16.54
C ASN A 140 -22.85 -7.79 16.21
N ALA A 141 -22.23 -7.19 17.22
CA ALA A 141 -21.00 -6.43 17.04
C ALA A 141 -19.84 -7.06 17.82
N VAL A 142 -18.68 -7.16 17.16
CA VAL A 142 -17.41 -7.58 17.75
C VAL A 142 -16.44 -6.42 17.61
N THR A 143 -15.72 -6.12 18.68
CA THR A 143 -14.67 -5.10 18.65
C THR A 143 -13.30 -5.74 18.67
N TYR A 144 -12.52 -5.43 17.65
CA TYR A 144 -11.13 -5.83 17.49
C TYR A 144 -10.23 -4.70 17.97
N ASN A 145 -9.15 -5.03 18.67
CA ASN A 145 -8.11 -4.08 19.03
C ASN A 145 -6.86 -4.40 18.22
N VAL A 146 -6.13 -3.38 17.77
CA VAL A 146 -4.82 -3.58 17.15
C VAL A 146 -3.88 -4.20 18.20
N THR A 147 -3.25 -5.32 17.88
CA THR A 147 -2.35 -6.07 18.78
C THR A 147 -0.89 -6.00 18.36
N GLY A 148 -0.61 -5.62 17.12
CA GLY A 148 0.75 -5.44 16.63
C GLY A 148 0.79 -4.88 15.21
N SER A 149 1.93 -4.29 14.88
CA SER A 149 2.25 -3.79 13.55
C SER A 149 3.69 -4.13 13.19
N SER A 150 3.96 -4.35 11.90
CA SER A 150 5.32 -4.50 11.38
C SER A 150 5.97 -3.13 11.19
N LEU A 151 7.30 -3.11 11.09
CA LEU A 151 7.99 -1.94 10.55
C LEU A 151 7.61 -1.77 9.06
N PRO A 152 7.63 -0.53 8.53
CA PRO A 152 7.50 -0.28 7.10
C PRO A 152 8.55 -1.01 6.29
N THR A 153 8.12 -1.68 5.23
CA THR A 153 8.98 -2.38 4.28
C THR A 153 8.61 -1.97 2.85
N PRO A 154 9.56 -1.95 1.89
CA PRO A 154 9.21 -1.66 0.51
C PRO A 154 8.15 -2.64 -0.01
N ALA A 155 7.03 -2.10 -0.50
CA ALA A 155 5.99 -2.88 -1.14
C ALA A 155 6.57 -3.48 -2.42
N GLN A 156 6.54 -4.81 -2.50
CA GLN A 156 7.03 -5.53 -3.67
C GLN A 156 6.02 -5.35 -4.81
N LEU A 157 6.16 -4.29 -5.59
CA LEU A 157 5.43 -4.11 -6.84
C LEU A 157 5.85 -5.25 -7.76
N GLY A 158 4.89 -6.10 -8.14
CA GLY A 158 5.09 -7.28 -8.97
C GLY A 158 5.45 -6.95 -10.42
N ILE A 159 6.40 -6.05 -10.64
CA ILE A 159 6.99 -5.80 -11.95
C ILE A 159 8.09 -6.85 -12.09
N PRO A 160 7.92 -7.88 -12.94
CA PRO A 160 9.04 -8.71 -13.35
C PRO A 160 10.00 -7.79 -14.09
N THR A 161 11.01 -7.29 -13.39
CA THR A 161 12.13 -6.62 -14.03
C THR A 161 12.84 -7.70 -14.82
N LEU A 162 12.60 -7.73 -16.13
CA LEU A 162 13.52 -8.40 -17.03
C LEU A 162 14.90 -7.88 -16.67
N PRO A 163 15.84 -8.74 -16.24
CA PRO A 163 17.18 -8.28 -15.91
C PRO A 163 17.68 -7.47 -17.10
N LEU A 164 18.36 -6.36 -16.85
CA LEU A 164 18.79 -5.43 -17.90
C LEU A 164 19.50 -6.15 -19.06
N PHE A 165 20.19 -7.26 -18.75
CA PHE A 165 20.74 -8.23 -19.69
C PHE A 165 19.70 -8.84 -20.66
N GLY A 166 18.54 -9.27 -20.18
CA GLY A 166 17.44 -9.79 -21.00
C GLY A 166 16.87 -8.73 -21.95
N LEU A 167 16.78 -7.47 -21.52
CA LEU A 167 16.38 -6.34 -22.38
C LEU A 167 17.44 -6.06 -23.45
N GLY A 168 18.73 -6.08 -23.08
CA GLY A 168 19.84 -5.94 -24.01
C GLY A 168 19.91 -7.05 -25.06
N ILE A 169 19.64 -8.30 -24.67
CA ILE A 169 19.56 -9.45 -25.59
C ILE A 169 18.38 -9.28 -26.55
N LEU A 170 17.21 -8.86 -26.06
CA LEU A 170 16.02 -8.65 -26.89
C LEU A 170 16.26 -7.57 -27.94
N VAL A 171 16.84 -6.43 -27.56
CA VAL A 171 17.19 -5.33 -28.47
C VAL A 171 18.25 -5.78 -29.47
N SER A 172 19.26 -6.56 -29.03
CA SER A 172 20.28 -7.11 -29.91
C SER A 172 19.69 -8.06 -30.96
N LEU A 173 18.76 -8.94 -30.55
CA LEU A 173 18.06 -9.83 -31.46
C LEU A 173 17.17 -9.05 -32.44
N LEU A 174 16.40 -8.08 -31.96
CA LEU A 174 15.53 -7.25 -32.82
C LEU A 174 16.35 -6.45 -33.84
N GLY A 175 17.50 -5.90 -33.45
CA GLY A 175 18.43 -5.22 -34.36
C GLY A 175 19.02 -6.16 -35.41
N LEU A 176 19.45 -7.37 -35.00
CA LEU A 176 20.10 -8.33 -35.90
C LEU A 176 19.12 -8.96 -36.91
N PHE A 177 17.88 -9.23 -36.49
CA PHE A 177 16.83 -9.77 -37.35
C PHE A 177 16.15 -8.69 -38.21
N GLY A 178 15.96 -7.48 -37.68
CA GLY A 178 15.40 -6.35 -38.43
C GLY A 178 16.29 -5.92 -39.61
N LEU A 179 17.61 -5.89 -39.42
CA LEU A 179 18.57 -5.55 -40.48
C LEU A 179 18.65 -6.60 -41.59
N ARG A 180 18.33 -7.87 -41.31
CA ARG A 180 18.34 -8.93 -42.34
C ARG A 180 17.17 -8.84 -43.31
N LYS A 181 16.04 -8.22 -42.92
CA LYS A 181 14.86 -8.08 -43.79
C LYS A 181 14.89 -6.87 -44.72
N LEU A 182 15.77 -5.89 -44.50
CA LEU A 182 15.90 -4.69 -45.35
C LEU A 182 16.93 -4.85 -46.49
N ARG A 183 17.58 -6.01 -46.59
CA ARG A 183 18.64 -6.27 -47.58
C ARG A 183 18.23 -7.26 -48.69
N GLN A 184 16.95 -7.61 -48.75
CA GLN A 184 16.32 -8.29 -49.89
C GLN A 184 15.41 -7.30 -50.60
#